data_AF-A0A2N1R0N1-F1
#
_entry.id   AF-A0A2N1R0N1-F1
#
_cell.length_a   1.000
_cell.length_b   1.000
_cell.length_c   1.000
_cell.angle_alpha   90.00
_cell.angle_beta   90.00
_cell.angle_gamma   90.00
#
_symmetry.space_group_name_H-M   'P 1'
#
loop_
_entity.id
_entity.type
_entity.pdbx_description
1 polymer ?
#
loop_
_entity_poly.entity_id
_entity_poly.type
_entity_poly.pdbx_seq_one_letter_code
_entity_poly.pdbx_strand_id
1 'polypeptide(L)'
;MKKAIKTLSSIAFLLAFVFFVIFYAKMQQDNLKASLPVAGRVVELTSVPTDSDTSGDLYSASQHAKIHPEWDETFLDAIDMNLDEDEDLEQVLTVKPSSSDDGKLSIVIADFQPTTGSYIRLWKGGTLAVKPNTIVVQPRDLLGDGSLELLCFGVDEVNRQTLTIFKRLPRGPEAYDSVFSESGVSLAIIDPSDTGFATIEVFEKAADGPSPLDQTKVVYSWGKEKFEIPGENIEQAFMSSILTGRAEDFELYLDGLWIKEGEATGQPTSLSFDAEGRKISIHSEAEQQQWDWGRSTAAFAGIYAPISNSAVPEMLRLLGIDLVGIDRVRVRATAQQIVKFAMREDWNGVYRRVDSGDFPLQAKGTMRTLTEDSLFQVAFDGSKAKATLRRGDFDGFYAGADGIRLDLAESRFRLEQKGEFSKGYFSIFQVGDTTILDLSLIDDSSIPSGRLSYIIHVRSGKNRRVGSLVLKPARILADTAEPLYKPDLTIAFVGH
;
A
#
# COMPACT_ATOMS: atom_id res chain seq x y z
N MET A 1 41.66 -63.74 -29.78
CA MET A 1 41.91 -62.34 -29.36
C MET A 1 40.73 -61.39 -29.57
N LYS A 2 40.08 -61.31 -30.75
CA LYS A 2 38.94 -60.39 -30.99
C LYS A 2 37.74 -60.56 -30.04
N LYS A 3 37.39 -61.79 -29.64
CA LYS A 3 36.29 -62.05 -28.69
C LYS A 3 36.62 -61.55 -27.26
N ALA A 4 37.86 -61.73 -26.80
CA ALA A 4 38.30 -61.30 -25.48
C ALA A 4 38.31 -59.77 -25.34
N ILE A 5 38.73 -59.05 -26.38
CA ILE A 5 38.71 -57.58 -26.43
C ILE A 5 37.27 -57.05 -26.41
N LYS A 6 36.34 -57.72 -27.10
CA LYS A 6 34.92 -57.34 -27.13
C LYS A 6 34.26 -57.51 -25.76
N THR A 7 34.54 -58.62 -25.07
CA THR A 7 34.05 -58.83 -23.69
C THR A 7 34.65 -57.83 -22.71
N LEU A 8 35.94 -57.48 -22.84
CA LEU A 8 36.58 -56.51 -21.95
C LEU A 8 35.99 -55.10 -22.13
N SER A 9 35.73 -54.69 -23.38
CA SER A 9 35.11 -53.40 -23.70
C SER A 9 33.66 -53.31 -23.20
N SER A 10 32.88 -54.38 -23.32
CA SER A 10 31.52 -54.42 -22.77
C SER A 10 31.49 -54.33 -21.25
N ILE A 11 32.43 -54.97 -20.56
CA ILE A 11 32.56 -54.88 -19.09
C ILE A 11 32.98 -53.47 -18.67
N ALA A 12 33.93 -52.85 -19.37
CA ALA A 12 34.36 -51.48 -19.10
C ALA A 12 33.22 -50.46 -19.30
N PHE A 13 32.43 -50.62 -20.36
CA PHE A 13 31.25 -49.77 -20.61
C PHE A 13 30.21 -49.93 -19.51
N LEU A 14 29.94 -51.16 -19.07
CA LEU A 14 28.97 -51.42 -18.02
C LEU A 14 29.42 -50.85 -16.67
N LEU A 15 30.72 -50.93 -16.35
CA LEU A 15 31.30 -50.27 -15.17
C LEU A 15 31.20 -48.74 -15.25
N ALA A 16 31.52 -48.14 -16.39
CA ALA A 16 31.42 -46.69 -16.59
C ALA A 16 29.97 -46.21 -16.48
N PHE A 17 29.01 -46.97 -17.01
CA PHE A 17 27.59 -46.66 -16.92
C PHE A 17 27.09 -46.73 -15.47
N VAL A 18 27.49 -47.74 -14.70
CA VAL A 18 27.15 -47.83 -13.28
C VAL A 18 27.76 -46.65 -12.50
N PHE A 19 28.99 -46.27 -12.79
CA PHE A 19 29.63 -45.10 -12.17
C PHE A 19 28.90 -43.80 -12.51
N PHE A 20 28.47 -43.64 -13.76
CA PHE A 20 27.67 -42.49 -14.20
C PHE A 20 26.33 -42.43 -13.50
N VAL A 21 25.62 -43.56 -13.34
CA VAL A 21 24.34 -43.61 -12.62
C VAL A 21 24.52 -43.27 -11.15
N ILE A 22 25.57 -43.78 -10.49
CA ILE A 22 25.88 -43.43 -9.09
C ILE A 22 26.22 -41.95 -8.95
N PHE A 23 27.04 -41.41 -9.86
CA PHE A 23 27.40 -39.99 -9.86
C PHE A 23 26.18 -39.09 -10.09
N TYR A 24 25.34 -39.45 -11.06
CA TYR A 24 24.10 -38.73 -11.37
C TYR A 24 23.10 -38.78 -10.20
N ALA A 25 22.97 -39.93 -9.53
CA ALA A 25 22.14 -40.07 -8.34
C ALA A 25 22.66 -39.24 -7.16
N LYS A 26 23.98 -39.14 -7.00
CA LYS A 26 24.61 -38.30 -5.98
C LYS A 26 24.40 -36.80 -6.26
N MET A 27 24.54 -36.38 -7.52
CA MET A 27 24.29 -35.00 -7.96
C MET A 27 22.83 -34.59 -7.80
N GLN A 28 21.89 -35.51 -8.01
CA GLN A 28 20.46 -35.31 -7.72
C GLN A 28 20.20 -35.20 -6.20
N GLN A 29 20.86 -36.04 -5.38
CA GLN A 29 20.75 -35.94 -3.92
C GLN A 29 21.30 -34.63 -3.36
N ASP A 30 22.41 -34.11 -3.90
CA ASP A 30 22.99 -32.85 -3.45
C ASP A 30 22.11 -31.65 -3.85
N ASN A 31 21.49 -31.67 -5.03
CA ASN A 31 20.46 -30.69 -5.41
C ASN A 31 19.18 -30.79 -4.55
N LEU A 32 18.78 -32.00 -4.14
CA LEU A 32 17.66 -32.21 -3.22
C LEU A 32 17.99 -31.78 -1.78
N LYS A 33 19.27 -31.84 -1.36
CA LYS A 33 19.72 -31.29 -0.08
C LYS A 33 19.87 -29.77 -0.10
N ALA A 34 20.21 -29.18 -1.24
CA ALA A 34 20.25 -27.72 -1.45
C ALA A 34 18.84 -27.09 -1.57
N SER A 35 17.81 -27.89 -1.82
CA SER A 35 16.40 -27.44 -1.91
C SER A 35 15.57 -27.74 -0.67
N LEU A 36 16.17 -28.29 0.39
CA LEU A 36 15.54 -28.35 1.71
C LEU A 36 15.88 -27.04 2.45
N PRO A 37 14.89 -26.19 2.80
CA PRO A 37 15.17 -25.09 3.71
C PRO A 37 15.73 -25.69 5.00
N VAL A 38 16.87 -25.15 5.44
CA VAL A 38 17.52 -25.54 6.70
C VAL A 38 16.57 -25.22 7.84
N ALA A 39 15.76 -26.20 8.21
CA ALA A 39 15.00 -26.21 9.44
C ALA A 39 15.99 -26.35 10.60
N GLY A 40 16.34 -25.22 11.21
CA GLY A 40 17.30 -25.13 12.32
C GLY A 40 16.80 -24.20 13.43
N ARG A 41 15.62 -24.52 13.96
CA ARG A 41 14.98 -23.92 15.12
C ARG A 41 15.80 -24.17 16.40
N VAL A 42 16.23 -23.11 17.09
CA VAL A 42 16.26 -23.09 18.56
C VAL A 42 15.50 -21.83 18.99
N VAL A 43 14.22 -22.02 19.31
CA VAL A 43 13.43 -21.01 20.01
C VAL A 43 13.73 -21.19 21.48
N GLU A 44 14.47 -20.25 22.07
CA GLU A 44 14.51 -20.09 23.52
C GLU A 44 13.24 -19.31 23.90
N LEU A 45 12.20 -20.03 24.33
CA LEU A 45 10.96 -19.47 24.87
C LEU A 45 11.28 -18.78 26.20
N THR A 46 11.64 -17.50 26.16
CA THR A 46 11.57 -16.64 27.34
C THR A 46 10.26 -15.88 27.27
N SER A 47 9.28 -16.37 28.04
CA SER A 47 8.00 -15.71 28.27
C SER A 47 8.22 -14.36 28.96
N VAL A 48 7.87 -13.27 28.28
CA VAL A 48 7.62 -11.95 28.90
C VAL A 48 6.14 -11.61 28.70
N PRO A 49 5.44 -11.07 29.70
CA PRO A 49 3.97 -11.00 29.71
C PRO A 49 3.42 -10.05 28.65
N THR A 50 2.22 -10.40 28.19
CA THR A 50 1.36 -9.61 27.32
C THR A 50 0.90 -8.34 28.02
N ASP A 51 1.48 -7.20 27.66
CA ASP A 51 0.79 -5.91 27.74
C ASP A 51 0.21 -5.60 26.36
N SER A 52 -1.11 -5.46 26.33
CA SER A 52 -1.89 -5.04 25.18
C SER A 52 -1.80 -3.53 25.02
N ASP A 53 -0.83 -3.04 24.23
CA ASP A 53 -0.87 -1.72 23.57
C ASP A 53 0.34 -1.49 22.64
N THR A 54 0.55 -2.37 21.65
CA THR A 54 1.56 -2.12 20.62
C THR A 54 1.14 -2.66 19.26
N SER A 55 0.10 -2.06 18.68
CA SER A 55 -0.12 -2.08 17.24
C SER A 55 0.70 -0.93 16.64
N GLY A 56 1.94 -1.20 16.21
CA GLY A 56 2.84 -0.16 15.70
C GLY A 56 3.90 -0.60 14.70
N ASP A 57 4.46 -1.81 14.83
CA ASP A 57 5.65 -2.18 14.05
C ASP A 57 5.39 -3.40 13.15
N LEU A 58 4.98 -3.15 11.90
CA LEU A 58 4.89 -4.16 10.83
C LEU A 58 6.28 -4.67 10.37
N TYR A 59 7.38 -4.14 10.92
CA TYR A 59 8.76 -4.48 10.57
C TYR A 59 9.32 -5.74 11.26
N SER A 60 8.49 -6.60 11.87
CA SER A 60 8.97 -7.77 12.61
C SER A 60 9.12 -9.05 11.78
N ALA A 61 9.55 -8.95 10.52
CA ALA A 61 10.25 -10.06 9.89
C ALA A 61 11.72 -9.94 10.33
N SER A 62 12.18 -10.85 11.20
CA SER A 62 13.54 -10.83 11.75
C SER A 62 14.55 -11.21 10.65
N GLN A 63 14.86 -10.28 9.76
CA GLN A 63 16.05 -10.36 8.91
C GLN A 63 17.26 -10.09 9.80
N HIS A 64 18.02 -11.14 10.09
CA HIS A 64 19.20 -11.03 10.94
C HIS A 64 20.39 -10.50 10.13
N ALA A 65 20.99 -9.42 10.63
CA ALA A 65 22.27 -8.94 10.13
C ALA A 65 23.36 -10.02 10.35
N LYS A 66 23.99 -10.46 9.26
CA LYS A 66 25.14 -11.37 9.23
C LYS A 66 26.43 -10.65 9.63
N ILE A 67 26.43 -9.32 9.60
CA ILE A 67 27.47 -8.48 10.16
C ILE A 67 26.89 -7.55 11.23
N HIS A 68 27.64 -7.33 12.30
CA HIS A 68 27.20 -6.42 13.34
C HIS A 68 27.27 -4.96 12.87
N PRO A 69 26.26 -4.14 13.21
CA PRO A 69 26.38 -2.68 13.14
C PRO A 69 27.59 -2.21 13.94
N GLU A 70 28.18 -1.09 13.52
CA GLU A 70 29.22 -0.44 14.33
C GLU A 70 28.63 0.16 15.61
N TRP A 71 29.50 0.49 16.56
CA TRP A 71 29.10 0.99 17.88
C TRP A 71 28.32 2.31 17.83
N ASP A 72 28.48 3.08 16.76
CA ASP A 72 27.74 4.31 16.50
C ASP A 72 26.57 4.10 15.51
N GLU A 73 26.18 2.87 15.21
CA GLU A 73 25.10 2.57 14.25
C GLU A 73 23.92 1.85 14.91
N THR A 74 22.71 2.27 14.55
CA THR A 74 21.49 1.53 14.84
C THR A 74 21.09 0.73 13.62
N PHE A 75 20.93 -0.59 13.79
CA PHE A 75 20.39 -1.48 12.77
C PHE A 75 18.94 -1.14 12.46
N LEU A 76 18.58 -1.05 11.17
CA LEU A 76 17.20 -0.89 10.73
C LEU A 76 16.71 -2.11 9.97
N ASP A 77 17.44 -2.53 8.93
CA ASP A 77 17.03 -3.62 8.04
C ASP A 77 18.23 -4.29 7.36
N ALA A 78 18.08 -5.53 6.86
CA ALA A 78 19.10 -6.26 6.11
C ALA A 78 18.53 -7.13 4.99
N ILE A 79 19.00 -6.92 3.77
CA ILE A 79 18.56 -7.67 2.60
C ILE A 79 19.74 -8.44 2.02
N ASP A 80 19.56 -9.74 1.78
CA ASP A 80 20.53 -10.55 1.06
C ASP A 80 20.26 -10.48 -0.46
N MET A 81 21.28 -10.21 -1.26
CA MET A 81 21.17 -10.11 -2.71
C MET A 81 22.53 -10.36 -3.36
N ASN A 82 22.51 -10.77 -4.63
CA ASN A 82 23.73 -10.92 -5.43
C ASN A 82 24.03 -9.60 -6.14
N LEU A 83 25.17 -8.99 -5.85
CA LEU A 83 25.64 -7.72 -6.43
C LEU A 83 26.86 -7.87 -7.34
N ASP A 84 27.51 -9.03 -7.34
CA ASP A 84 28.76 -9.24 -8.05
C ASP A 84 28.87 -10.41 -9.01
N GLU A 85 27.75 -11.05 -9.31
CA GLU A 85 27.62 -12.20 -10.21
C GLU A 85 28.32 -13.47 -9.70
N ASP A 86 28.76 -13.53 -8.45
CA ASP A 86 29.27 -14.75 -7.85
C ASP A 86 28.15 -15.66 -7.30
N GLU A 87 28.50 -16.80 -6.69
CA GLU A 87 27.50 -17.72 -6.14
C GLU A 87 27.05 -17.34 -4.72
N ASP A 88 27.82 -16.51 -4.05
CA ASP A 88 27.56 -16.05 -2.70
C ASP A 88 26.62 -14.83 -2.76
N LEU A 89 25.93 -14.55 -1.66
CA LEU A 89 25.04 -13.39 -1.56
C LEU A 89 25.68 -12.36 -0.66
N GLU A 90 25.82 -11.14 -1.14
CA GLU A 90 26.10 -9.99 -0.31
C GLU A 90 24.90 -9.64 0.57
N GLN A 91 25.19 -9.01 1.69
CA GLN A 91 24.18 -8.46 2.57
C GLN A 91 24.24 -6.93 2.52
N VAL A 92 23.09 -6.32 2.22
CA VAL A 92 22.88 -4.88 2.24
C VAL A 92 22.15 -4.51 3.51
N LEU A 93 22.81 -3.78 4.41
CA LEU A 93 22.24 -3.32 5.66
C LEU A 93 21.84 -1.86 5.55
N THR A 94 20.65 -1.55 6.05
CA THR A 94 20.22 -0.19 6.31
C THR A 94 20.51 0.13 7.77
N VAL A 95 21.27 1.19 8.00
CA VAL A 95 21.66 1.63 9.34
C VAL A 95 21.40 3.11 9.54
N LYS A 96 21.17 3.49 10.79
CA LYS A 96 21.14 4.89 11.20
C LYS A 96 22.40 5.21 12.02
N PRO A 97 23.35 6.00 11.49
CA PRO A 97 24.45 6.51 12.27
C PRO A 97 23.95 7.42 13.40
N SER A 98 24.56 7.28 14.57
CA SER A 98 24.31 8.11 15.76
C SER A 98 25.14 9.39 15.70
N SER A 99 26.20 9.38 14.89
CA SER A 99 27.16 10.46 14.67
C SER A 99 26.76 11.41 13.53
N SER A 100 25.71 11.10 12.75
CA SER A 100 25.23 11.98 11.68
C SER A 100 24.40 13.14 12.26
N ASP A 101 24.96 14.35 12.22
CA ASP A 101 24.27 15.57 12.68
C ASP A 101 22.96 15.84 11.91
N ASP A 102 22.81 15.29 10.71
CA ASP A 102 21.64 15.42 9.83
C ASP A 102 20.68 14.22 9.86
N GLY A 103 20.91 13.27 10.77
CA GLY A 103 20.05 12.11 11.00
C GLY A 103 19.88 11.16 9.80
N LYS A 104 20.68 11.32 8.73
CA LYS A 104 20.56 10.57 7.48
C LYS A 104 20.85 9.09 7.66
N LEU A 105 20.08 8.28 6.94
CA LEU A 105 20.25 6.83 6.88
C LEU A 105 21.41 6.48 5.95
N SER A 106 22.11 5.39 6.26
CA SER A 106 23.22 4.89 5.46
C SER A 106 22.98 3.46 5.04
N ILE A 107 23.52 3.11 3.87
CA ILE A 107 23.59 1.76 3.36
C ILE A 107 24.98 1.22 3.56
N VAL A 108 25.06 -0.01 4.04
CA VAL A 108 26.29 -0.75 4.26
C VAL A 108 26.21 -2.02 3.45
N ILE A 109 27.26 -2.31 2.69
CA ILE A 109 27.35 -3.54 1.89
C ILE A 109 28.38 -4.43 2.54
N ALA A 110 27.99 -5.66 2.83
CA ALA A 110 28.84 -6.69 3.37
C ALA A 110 28.96 -7.83 2.37
N ASP A 111 30.19 -8.19 2.05
CA ASP A 111 30.53 -9.22 1.08
C ASP A 111 31.01 -10.49 1.81
N PHE A 112 30.69 -11.65 1.27
CA PHE A 112 31.13 -12.92 1.83
C PHE A 112 32.55 -13.21 1.34
N GLN A 113 33.48 -13.44 2.28
CA GLN A 113 34.84 -13.79 1.92
C GLN A 113 35.06 -15.30 2.10
N PRO A 114 35.21 -16.10 1.00
CA PRO A 114 35.31 -17.56 1.11
C PRO A 114 36.57 -18.04 1.83
N THR A 115 37.65 -17.24 1.82
CA THR A 115 38.92 -17.59 2.47
C THR A 115 38.82 -17.60 4.00
N THR A 116 37.98 -16.73 4.56
CA THR A 116 37.74 -16.61 6.01
C THR A 116 36.43 -17.25 6.43
N GLY A 117 35.51 -17.51 5.49
CA GLY A 117 34.19 -18.04 5.76
C GLY A 117 33.30 -17.04 6.51
N SER A 118 33.53 -15.75 6.34
CA SER A 118 32.86 -14.68 7.08
C SER A 118 32.50 -13.50 6.19
N TYR A 119 31.44 -12.79 6.56
CA TYR A 119 31.07 -11.52 5.95
C TYR A 119 32.00 -10.40 6.42
N ILE A 120 32.42 -9.55 5.49
CA ILE A 120 33.23 -8.35 5.76
C ILE A 120 32.50 -7.11 5.25
N ARG A 121 32.60 -5.99 5.97
CA ARG A 121 32.05 -4.71 5.50
C ARG A 121 32.90 -4.25 4.31
N LEU A 122 32.30 -4.20 3.13
CA LEU A 122 32.95 -3.79 1.90
C LEU A 122 32.86 -2.28 1.70
N TRP A 123 31.69 -1.71 1.99
CA TRP A 123 31.42 -0.30 1.69
C TRP A 123 30.29 0.28 2.55
N LYS A 124 30.27 1.61 2.69
CA LYS A 124 29.23 2.40 3.36
C LYS A 124 28.97 3.69 2.58
N GLY A 125 27.71 4.03 2.36
CA GLY A 125 27.31 5.31 1.76
C GLY A 125 26.05 5.90 2.38
N GLY A 126 26.00 7.23 2.42
CA GLY A 126 24.88 7.98 2.97
C GLY A 126 23.77 8.20 1.96
N THR A 127 22.52 8.11 2.41
CA THR A 127 21.32 8.44 1.62
C THR A 127 20.81 9.84 1.98
N LEU A 128 19.88 10.39 1.19
CA LEU A 128 19.14 11.59 1.58
C LEU A 128 17.98 11.32 2.54
N ALA A 129 17.60 10.05 2.74
CA ALA A 129 16.49 9.68 3.60
C ALA A 129 16.88 9.83 5.08
N VAL A 130 15.95 10.28 5.90
CA VAL A 130 16.13 10.47 7.35
C VAL A 130 15.14 9.62 8.16
N LYS A 131 14.03 9.20 7.54
CA LYS A 131 12.93 8.51 8.22
C LYS A 131 12.99 6.98 8.09
N PRO A 132 13.28 6.24 9.17
CA PRO A 132 13.50 4.79 9.12
C PRO A 132 12.33 3.98 8.57
N ASN A 133 11.09 4.39 8.85
CA ASN A 133 9.89 3.67 8.43
C ASN A 133 9.54 3.84 6.94
N THR A 134 10.31 4.64 6.20
CA THR A 134 10.07 4.96 4.78
C THR A 134 11.20 4.51 3.85
N ILE A 135 12.32 4.05 4.41
CA ILE A 135 13.48 3.62 3.61
C ILE A 135 13.14 2.34 2.87
N VAL A 136 13.48 2.30 1.59
CA VAL A 136 13.32 1.14 0.73
C VAL A 136 14.55 1.00 -0.14
N VAL A 137 15.15 -0.18 -0.16
CA VAL A 137 16.32 -0.49 -0.96
C VAL A 137 15.95 -1.52 -2.03
N GLN A 138 16.14 -1.17 -3.29
CA GLN A 138 15.86 -2.03 -4.43
C GLN A 138 17.11 -2.18 -5.31
N PRO A 139 17.55 -3.41 -5.62
CA PRO A 139 18.42 -3.64 -6.76
C PRO A 139 17.65 -3.42 -8.07
N ARG A 140 18.24 -2.76 -9.06
CA ARG A 140 17.66 -2.64 -10.40
C ARG A 140 18.75 -2.37 -11.43
N ASP A 141 18.69 -3.06 -12.56
CA ASP A 141 19.50 -2.71 -13.74
C ASP A 141 18.81 -1.55 -14.46
N LEU A 142 19.35 -0.34 -14.29
CA LEU A 142 18.84 0.87 -14.94
C LEU A 142 19.38 1.04 -16.35
N LEU A 143 20.49 0.38 -16.68
CA LEU A 143 21.22 0.58 -17.94
C LEU A 143 20.94 -0.50 -18.98
N GLY A 144 20.30 -1.60 -18.57
CA GLY A 144 20.21 -2.80 -19.38
C GLY A 144 21.57 -3.45 -19.64
N ASP A 145 22.58 -3.17 -18.80
CA ASP A 145 23.94 -3.70 -18.95
C ASP A 145 24.18 -4.98 -18.13
N GLY A 146 23.16 -5.44 -17.39
CA GLY A 146 23.20 -6.60 -16.51
C GLY A 146 23.71 -6.29 -15.10
N SER A 147 24.31 -5.11 -14.87
CA SER A 147 24.78 -4.68 -13.56
C SER A 147 23.61 -4.14 -12.74
N LEU A 148 23.52 -4.55 -11.48
CA LEU A 148 22.50 -4.02 -10.58
C LEU A 148 22.98 -2.73 -9.91
N GLU A 149 22.20 -1.67 -10.03
CA GLU A 149 22.31 -0.49 -9.19
C GLU A 149 21.42 -0.63 -7.95
N LEU A 150 21.86 -0.04 -6.83
CA LEU A 150 21.12 0.00 -5.57
C LEU A 150 20.36 1.31 -5.46
N LEU A 151 19.04 1.24 -5.59
CA LEU A 151 18.12 2.36 -5.49
C LEU A 151 17.62 2.45 -4.06
N CYS A 152 17.90 3.57 -3.40
CA CYS A 152 17.51 3.84 -2.04
C CYS A 152 16.45 4.94 -2.03
N PHE A 153 15.18 4.56 -1.88
CA PHE A 153 14.07 5.47 -1.74
C PHE A 153 13.81 5.78 -0.27
N GLY A 154 13.41 7.01 0.05
CA GLY A 154 12.93 7.32 1.38
C GLY A 154 12.33 8.71 1.47
N VAL A 155 12.33 9.27 2.68
CA VAL A 155 11.81 10.61 2.95
C VAL A 155 12.83 11.43 3.74
N ASP A 156 13.03 12.69 3.33
CA ASP A 156 13.91 13.65 4.01
C ASP A 156 13.25 14.32 5.24
N GLU A 157 13.97 15.25 5.88
CA GLU A 157 13.47 16.00 7.04
C GLU A 157 12.26 16.89 6.74
N VAL A 158 12.11 17.30 5.47
CA VAL A 158 11.07 18.23 5.01
C VAL A 158 9.94 17.48 4.29
N ASN A 159 9.80 16.17 4.54
CA ASN A 159 8.72 15.34 4.01
C ASN A 159 8.72 15.20 2.48
N ARG A 160 9.88 15.33 1.84
CA ARG A 160 10.06 15.10 0.41
C ARG A 160 10.58 13.68 0.17
N GLN A 161 10.12 13.06 -0.91
CA GLN A 161 10.64 11.78 -1.36
C GLN A 161 12.10 11.96 -1.80
N THR A 162 12.94 10.99 -1.46
CA THR A 162 14.35 10.96 -1.86
C THR A 162 14.65 9.72 -2.66
N LEU A 163 15.62 9.83 -3.57
CA LEU A 163 16.21 8.71 -4.28
C LEU A 163 17.71 8.92 -4.35
N THR A 164 18.44 7.98 -3.76
CA THR A 164 19.90 7.87 -3.90
C THR A 164 20.21 6.56 -4.63
N ILE A 165 21.01 6.61 -5.68
CA ILE A 165 21.38 5.44 -6.48
C ILE A 165 22.87 5.20 -6.35
N PHE A 166 23.23 4.02 -5.86
CA PHE A 166 24.61 3.57 -5.79
C PHE A 166 24.90 2.58 -6.92
N LYS A 167 26.01 2.80 -7.63
CA LYS A 167 26.49 1.91 -8.67
C LYS A 167 27.82 1.29 -8.25
N ARG A 168 27.96 -0.01 -8.48
CA ARG A 168 29.22 -0.71 -8.27
C ARG A 168 30.28 -0.23 -9.26
N LEU A 169 31.47 0.07 -8.77
CA LEU A 169 32.59 0.46 -9.62
C LEU A 169 33.36 -0.78 -10.08
N PRO A 170 33.58 -0.98 -11.39
CA PRO A 170 34.28 -2.16 -11.89
C PRO A 170 35.78 -2.16 -11.52
N ARG A 171 36.38 -0.97 -11.28
CA ARG A 171 37.79 -0.79 -10.88
C ARG A 171 37.95 0.52 -10.09
N GLY A 172 38.43 0.44 -8.85
CA GLY A 172 38.72 1.60 -8.00
C GLY A 172 39.08 1.19 -6.56
N PRO A 173 39.56 2.14 -5.73
CA PRO A 173 39.72 1.91 -4.29
C PRO A 173 38.37 1.82 -3.56
N GLU A 174 37.31 2.41 -4.13
CA GLU A 174 35.94 2.35 -3.63
C GLU A 174 35.15 1.29 -4.41
N ALA A 175 34.32 0.52 -3.70
CA ALA A 175 33.51 -0.53 -4.30
C ALA A 175 32.23 0.01 -4.98
N TYR A 176 31.68 1.13 -4.49
CA TYR A 176 30.45 1.74 -4.99
C TYR A 176 30.55 3.27 -4.97
N ASP A 177 29.84 3.93 -5.88
CA ASP A 177 29.72 5.39 -5.96
C ASP A 177 28.25 5.82 -6.13
N SER A 178 27.93 7.03 -5.64
CA SER A 178 26.61 7.65 -5.77
C SER A 178 26.47 8.31 -7.14
N VAL A 179 25.77 7.66 -8.06
CA VAL A 179 25.58 8.15 -9.43
C VAL A 179 24.38 9.08 -9.58
N PHE A 180 23.47 9.08 -8.61
CA PHE A 180 22.31 9.96 -8.57
C PHE A 180 21.87 10.17 -7.12
N SER A 181 21.52 11.40 -6.75
CA SER A 181 21.00 11.70 -5.42
C SER A 181 20.17 12.98 -5.45
N GLU A 182 18.84 12.84 -5.47
CA GLU A 182 17.90 13.96 -5.55
C GLU A 182 16.72 13.79 -4.58
N SER A 183 16.01 14.89 -4.34
CA SER A 183 14.81 14.94 -3.50
C SER A 183 13.70 15.72 -4.21
N GLY A 184 12.47 15.24 -4.14
CA GLY A 184 11.31 15.88 -4.76
C GLY A 184 10.01 15.64 -3.98
N VAL A 185 8.94 16.31 -4.38
CA VAL A 185 7.58 16.02 -3.90
C VAL A 185 7.25 14.54 -4.12
N SER A 186 7.56 14.04 -5.31
CA SER A 186 7.45 12.63 -5.68
C SER A 186 8.56 12.27 -6.67
N LEU A 187 8.90 10.98 -6.75
CA LEU A 187 9.91 10.39 -7.61
C LEU A 187 9.33 9.16 -8.28
N ALA A 188 9.65 8.96 -9.56
CA ALA A 188 9.27 7.76 -10.30
C ALA A 188 10.41 7.29 -11.20
N ILE A 189 10.52 5.98 -11.37
CA ILE A 189 11.43 5.37 -12.35
C ILE A 189 10.56 4.80 -13.46
N ILE A 190 10.83 5.27 -14.68
CA ILE A 190 10.11 4.85 -15.88
C ILE A 190 11.05 3.97 -16.69
N ASP A 191 10.69 2.69 -16.80
CA ASP A 191 11.37 1.77 -17.69
C ASP A 191 11.04 2.12 -19.15
N PRO A 192 12.00 1.93 -20.06
CA PRO A 192 11.74 2.03 -21.48
C PRO A 192 10.83 0.88 -21.93
N SER A 193 9.93 1.15 -22.87
CA SER A 193 9.09 0.11 -23.50
C SER A 193 9.88 -0.80 -24.45
N ASP A 194 11.06 -0.36 -24.91
CA ASP A 194 11.96 -1.04 -25.85
C ASP A 194 13.40 -1.12 -25.28
N THR A 195 14.41 -1.38 -26.12
CA THR A 195 15.83 -1.22 -25.76
C THR A 195 16.16 0.25 -25.50
N GLY A 196 16.24 0.62 -24.23
CA GLY A 196 16.62 1.96 -23.79
C GLY A 196 17.13 1.92 -22.36
N PHE A 197 17.43 3.09 -21.82
CA PHE A 197 17.79 3.24 -20.41
C PHE A 197 16.56 3.68 -19.61
N ALA A 198 16.49 3.28 -18.34
CA ALA A 198 15.49 3.81 -17.43
C ALA A 198 15.65 5.32 -17.28
N THR A 199 14.53 6.03 -17.09
CA THR A 199 14.51 7.47 -16.82
C THR A 199 14.00 7.73 -15.42
N ILE A 200 14.56 8.74 -14.77
CA ILE A 200 14.13 9.14 -13.42
C ILE A 200 13.33 10.43 -13.55
N GLU A 201 12.09 10.41 -13.11
CA GLU A 201 11.22 11.58 -13.03
C GLU A 201 11.20 12.11 -11.59
N VAL A 202 11.64 13.35 -11.41
CA VAL A 202 11.59 14.09 -10.14
C VAL A 202 10.51 15.15 -10.25
N PHE A 203 9.52 15.10 -9.37
CA PHE A 203 8.45 16.09 -9.28
C PHE A 203 8.79 17.09 -8.19
N GLU A 204 8.81 18.38 -8.50
CA GLU A 204 9.07 19.48 -7.58
C GLU A 204 7.84 20.39 -7.49
N LYS A 205 7.69 21.13 -6.39
CA LYS A 205 6.66 22.18 -6.30
C LYS A 205 6.95 23.29 -7.31
N ALA A 206 5.97 23.69 -8.11
CA ALA A 206 6.12 24.86 -8.96
C ALA A 206 6.21 26.15 -8.12
N ALA A 207 7.12 27.05 -8.49
CA ALA A 207 7.35 28.29 -7.73
C ALA A 207 6.20 29.30 -7.86
N ASP A 208 5.62 29.44 -9.05
CA ASP A 208 4.71 30.53 -9.41
C ASP A 208 3.39 30.04 -10.08
N GLY A 209 2.93 28.85 -9.70
CA GLY A 209 1.72 28.24 -10.24
C GLY A 209 0.41 28.83 -9.70
N PRO A 210 -0.67 28.94 -10.51
CA PRO A 210 -1.99 29.33 -10.03
C PRO A 210 -2.60 28.34 -9.01
N SER A 211 -2.21 27.07 -9.04
CA SER A 211 -2.62 26.07 -8.06
C SER A 211 -1.48 25.79 -7.06
N PRO A 212 -1.78 25.62 -5.76
CA PRO A 212 -0.77 25.20 -4.80
C PRO A 212 -0.25 23.76 -5.03
N LEU A 213 -0.93 22.97 -5.86
CA LEU A 213 -0.52 21.62 -6.28
C LEU A 213 0.22 21.60 -7.62
N ASP A 214 0.49 22.75 -8.23
CA ASP A 214 1.29 22.81 -9.46
C ASP A 214 2.68 22.21 -9.23
N GLN A 215 3.11 21.39 -10.17
CA GLN A 215 4.38 20.68 -10.10
C GLN A 215 5.25 20.96 -11.32
N THR A 216 6.56 20.92 -11.11
CA THR A 216 7.53 20.80 -12.17
C THR A 216 8.01 19.36 -12.21
N LYS A 217 7.94 18.71 -13.37
CA LYS A 217 8.59 17.42 -13.61
C LYS A 217 9.96 17.63 -14.25
N VAL A 218 10.98 17.08 -13.64
CA VAL A 218 12.34 17.02 -14.19
C VAL A 218 12.62 15.57 -14.56
N VAL A 219 12.93 15.33 -15.83
CA VAL A 219 13.28 14.00 -16.35
C VAL A 219 14.78 13.90 -16.52
N TYR A 220 15.36 12.87 -15.93
CA TYR A 220 16.77 12.50 -16.03
C TYR A 220 16.90 11.27 -16.93
N SER A 221 17.30 11.50 -18.18
CA SER A 221 17.48 10.47 -19.21
C SER A 221 18.88 10.62 -19.84
N TRP A 222 19.92 10.67 -19.00
CA TRP A 222 21.31 11.02 -19.42
C TRP A 222 21.48 12.48 -19.86
N GLY A 223 20.47 13.29 -19.55
CA GLY A 223 20.36 14.74 -19.71
C GLY A 223 19.19 15.23 -18.84
N LYS A 224 19.02 16.55 -18.71
CA LYS A 224 17.95 17.15 -17.88
C LYS A 224 16.92 17.84 -18.76
N GLU A 225 15.69 17.35 -18.71
CA GLU A 225 14.54 17.99 -19.34
C GLU A 225 13.52 18.43 -18.27
N LYS A 226 12.92 19.60 -18.46
CA LYS A 226 11.99 20.21 -17.49
C LYS A 226 10.63 20.41 -18.15
N PHE A 227 9.59 19.94 -17.49
CA PHE A 227 8.20 20.03 -17.91
C PHE A 227 7.34 20.61 -16.79
N GLU A 228 6.34 21.41 -17.14
CA GLU A 228 5.36 21.92 -16.18
C GLU A 228 4.14 21.00 -16.15
N ILE A 229 3.66 20.71 -14.95
CA ILE A 229 2.48 19.89 -14.72
C ILE A 229 1.46 20.76 -13.98
N PRO A 230 0.35 21.14 -14.65
CA PRO A 230 -0.70 21.88 -14.00
C PRO A 230 -1.42 20.97 -13.00
N GLY A 231 -1.60 21.48 -11.79
CA GLY A 231 -2.46 20.96 -10.76
C GLY A 231 -3.87 21.54 -10.86
N GLU A 232 -4.82 20.91 -10.20
CA GLU A 232 -6.17 21.44 -10.07
C GLU A 232 -6.16 22.60 -9.09
N ASN A 233 -6.88 23.70 -9.39
CA ASN A 233 -6.96 24.82 -8.46
C ASN A 233 -7.85 24.42 -7.28
N ILE A 234 -7.21 24.17 -6.14
CA ILE A 234 -7.86 23.80 -4.89
C ILE A 234 -7.91 25.02 -3.98
N GLU A 235 -9.02 25.20 -3.27
CA GLU A 235 -9.12 26.22 -2.24
C GLU A 235 -8.02 26.03 -1.19
N GLN A 236 -7.18 27.06 -0.97
CA GLN A 236 -6.07 26.99 -0.02
C GLN A 236 -6.51 26.61 1.40
N ALA A 237 -7.71 27.05 1.80
CA ALA A 237 -8.31 26.67 3.08
C ALA A 237 -8.52 25.15 3.19
N PHE A 238 -9.09 24.53 2.15
CA PHE A 238 -9.25 23.07 2.07
C PHE A 238 -7.89 22.38 2.14
N MET A 239 -6.92 22.78 1.31
CA MET A 239 -5.60 22.17 1.33
C MET A 239 -4.95 22.25 2.72
N SER A 240 -5.02 23.41 3.37
CA SER A 240 -4.46 23.62 4.70
C SER A 240 -5.14 22.82 5.82
N SER A 241 -6.40 22.42 5.60
CA SER A 241 -7.17 21.63 6.58
C SER A 241 -6.82 20.15 6.59
N ILE A 242 -6.41 19.60 5.42
CA ILE A 242 -6.08 18.18 5.27
C ILE A 242 -4.56 17.92 5.24
N LEU A 243 -3.77 18.89 4.77
CA LEU A 243 -2.30 18.83 4.75
C LEU A 243 -1.72 19.63 5.92
N THR A 244 -2.13 19.29 7.13
CA THR A 244 -1.70 19.97 8.38
C THR A 244 -0.25 19.66 8.78
N GLY A 245 0.39 18.71 8.09
CA GLY A 245 1.68 18.12 8.46
C GLY A 245 1.56 16.93 9.43
N ARG A 246 0.35 16.66 9.96
CA ARG A 246 0.05 15.42 10.67
C ARG A 246 -0.49 14.40 9.68
N ALA A 247 0.07 13.18 9.70
CA ALA A 247 -0.34 12.15 8.75
C ALA A 247 -1.81 11.76 9.01
N GLU A 248 -2.21 11.70 10.28
CA GLU A 248 -3.52 11.23 10.74
C GLU A 248 -4.69 12.05 10.17
N ASP A 249 -4.51 13.37 9.96
CA ASP A 249 -5.54 14.23 9.37
C ASP A 249 -5.78 13.86 7.89
N PHE A 250 -4.70 13.53 7.17
CA PHE A 250 -4.80 13.05 5.79
C PHE A 250 -5.32 11.61 5.72
N GLU A 251 -4.97 10.75 6.68
CA GLU A 251 -5.53 9.39 6.77
C GLU A 251 -7.05 9.41 6.96
N LEU A 252 -7.55 10.32 7.81
CA LEU A 252 -8.98 10.52 8.03
C LEU A 252 -9.66 11.04 6.77
N TYR A 253 -9.01 11.95 6.03
CA TYR A 253 -9.48 12.34 4.72
C TYR A 253 -9.55 11.13 3.77
N LEU A 254 -8.53 10.27 3.73
CA LEU A 254 -8.52 9.10 2.83
C LEU A 254 -9.60 8.06 3.12
N ASP A 255 -10.16 8.03 4.33
CA ASP A 255 -11.07 6.99 4.78
C ASP A 255 -12.27 6.74 3.81
N GLY A 256 -12.45 5.45 3.50
CA GLY A 256 -13.50 4.93 2.64
C GLY A 256 -13.10 4.66 1.19
N LEU A 257 -14.09 4.63 0.29
CA LEU A 257 -13.96 4.08 -1.07
C LEU A 257 -13.51 5.09 -2.13
N TRP A 258 -12.63 4.62 -3.01
CA TRP A 258 -12.04 5.33 -4.15
C TRP A 258 -12.08 4.46 -5.40
N ILE A 259 -12.33 5.07 -6.56
CA ILE A 259 -12.38 4.38 -7.87
C ILE A 259 -11.30 4.94 -8.77
N LYS A 260 -10.55 4.06 -9.43
CA LYS A 260 -9.48 4.44 -10.35
C LYS A 260 -10.05 5.12 -11.60
N GLU A 261 -9.47 6.24 -12.00
CA GLU A 261 -9.81 6.94 -13.23
C GLU A 261 -9.08 6.33 -14.45
N GLY A 262 -9.72 6.38 -15.62
CA GLY A 262 -9.10 6.00 -16.90
C GLY A 262 -9.29 4.55 -17.35
N GLU A 263 -10.04 3.72 -16.61
CA GLU A 263 -10.40 2.36 -17.05
C GLU A 263 -11.68 2.39 -17.89
N ALA A 264 -11.53 2.28 -19.22
CA ALA A 264 -12.62 2.44 -20.19
C ALA A 264 -13.51 1.18 -20.37
N THR A 265 -13.03 0.01 -19.94
CA THR A 265 -13.70 -1.29 -20.13
C THR A 265 -13.44 -2.20 -18.94
N GLY A 266 -14.50 -2.73 -18.31
CA GLY A 266 -14.41 -3.64 -17.17
C GLY A 266 -14.97 -3.04 -15.87
N GLN A 267 -14.83 -3.79 -14.76
CA GLN A 267 -15.09 -3.23 -13.43
C GLN A 267 -13.90 -2.37 -13.02
N PRO A 268 -14.12 -1.08 -12.66
CA PRO A 268 -13.00 -0.21 -12.34
C PRO A 268 -12.34 -0.65 -11.04
N THR A 269 -11.02 -0.63 -11.00
CA THR A 269 -10.24 -0.91 -9.80
C THR A 269 -10.66 0.04 -8.69
N SER A 270 -10.97 -0.52 -7.52
CA SER A 270 -11.41 0.24 -6.35
C SER A 270 -10.49 -0.01 -5.15
N LEU A 271 -10.28 1.05 -4.38
CA LEU A 271 -9.51 1.05 -3.15
C LEU A 271 -10.39 1.50 -1.99
N SER A 272 -10.35 0.76 -0.89
CA SER A 272 -10.97 1.18 0.37
C SER A 272 -9.89 1.37 1.42
N PHE A 273 -9.79 2.57 1.96
CA PHE A 273 -8.93 2.87 3.10
C PHE A 273 -9.76 2.79 4.38
N ASP A 274 -9.21 2.15 5.40
CA ASP A 274 -9.79 2.03 6.73
C ASP A 274 -8.73 2.49 7.73
N ALA A 275 -8.81 3.78 8.08
CA ALA A 275 -7.81 4.44 8.93
C ALA A 275 -7.84 3.90 10.36
N GLU A 276 -9.05 3.62 10.90
CA GLU A 276 -9.23 3.07 12.26
C GLU A 276 -8.72 1.62 12.35
N GLY A 277 -9.04 0.78 11.35
CA GLY A 277 -8.62 -0.62 11.34
C GLY A 277 -7.22 -0.87 10.78
N ARG A 278 -6.53 0.16 10.28
CA ARG A 278 -5.22 0.05 9.62
C ARG A 278 -5.23 -0.96 8.48
N LYS A 279 -6.23 -0.87 7.60
CA LYS A 279 -6.37 -1.77 6.45
C LYS A 279 -6.57 -0.99 5.16
N ILE A 280 -6.09 -1.57 4.07
CA ILE A 280 -6.36 -1.14 2.71
C ILE A 280 -6.87 -2.35 1.95
N SER A 281 -8.06 -2.22 1.35
CA SER A 281 -8.65 -3.26 0.52
C SER A 281 -8.61 -2.83 -0.93
N ILE A 282 -8.09 -3.71 -1.79
CA ILE A 282 -7.99 -3.50 -3.23
C ILE A 282 -8.90 -4.50 -3.92
N HIS A 283 -9.70 -4.02 -4.86
CA HIS A 283 -10.59 -4.85 -5.65
C HIS A 283 -10.51 -4.44 -7.12
N SER A 284 -10.05 -5.36 -7.95
CA SER A 284 -10.07 -5.26 -9.41
C SER A 284 -10.85 -6.43 -9.99
N GLU A 285 -11.08 -6.44 -11.30
CA GLU A 285 -11.70 -7.57 -11.99
C GLU A 285 -10.91 -8.88 -11.82
N ALA A 286 -9.58 -8.78 -11.68
CA ALA A 286 -8.69 -9.92 -11.61
C ALA A 286 -8.44 -10.39 -10.17
N GLU A 287 -8.37 -9.47 -9.21
CA GLU A 287 -7.84 -9.77 -7.88
C GLU A 287 -8.54 -8.99 -6.77
N GLN A 288 -8.64 -9.64 -5.61
CA GLN A 288 -8.97 -9.01 -4.33
C GLN A 288 -7.78 -9.14 -3.40
N GLN A 289 -7.32 -8.03 -2.86
CA GLN A 289 -6.17 -8.00 -1.96
C GLN A 289 -6.49 -7.19 -0.71
N GLN A 290 -5.94 -7.62 0.41
CA GLN A 290 -5.99 -6.88 1.66
C GLN A 290 -4.58 -6.63 2.15
N TRP A 291 -4.33 -5.38 2.56
CA TRP A 291 -3.05 -4.89 3.02
C TRP A 291 -3.20 -4.30 4.42
N ASP A 292 -2.24 -4.61 5.29
CA ASP A 292 -2.03 -3.96 6.56
C ASP A 292 -1.38 -2.59 6.33
N TRP A 293 -1.96 -1.56 6.94
CA TRP A 293 -1.51 -0.18 6.80
C TRP A 293 -0.62 0.20 7.98
N GLY A 294 0.70 0.21 7.76
CA GLY A 294 1.68 0.65 8.74
C GLY A 294 1.69 2.16 8.94
N ARG A 295 2.41 2.63 9.96
CA ARG A 295 2.42 4.04 10.38
C ARG A 295 2.79 5.00 9.24
N SER A 296 1.89 5.94 8.95
CA SER A 296 2.10 6.93 7.90
C SER A 296 3.03 8.05 8.32
N THR A 297 3.64 8.65 7.31
CA THR A 297 4.53 9.79 7.37
C THR A 297 3.95 10.86 6.46
N ALA A 298 3.77 12.08 6.96
CA ALA A 298 3.33 13.19 6.13
C ALA A 298 4.30 13.42 4.96
N ALA A 299 3.74 13.73 3.80
CA ALA A 299 4.42 14.14 2.58
C ALA A 299 4.03 15.59 2.23
N PHE A 300 4.64 16.16 1.20
CA PHE A 300 4.29 17.51 0.72
C PHE A 300 2.80 17.66 0.39
N ALA A 301 2.21 16.69 -0.32
CA ALA A 301 0.82 16.72 -0.76
C ALA A 301 -0.01 15.52 -0.27
N GLY A 302 0.45 14.79 0.76
CA GLY A 302 -0.27 13.62 1.25
C GLY A 302 0.54 12.80 2.24
N ILE A 303 0.70 11.50 2.02
CA ILE A 303 1.38 10.58 2.94
C ILE A 303 2.22 9.51 2.25
N TYR A 304 3.22 9.01 2.99
CA TYR A 304 3.94 7.77 2.73
C TYR A 304 3.69 6.78 3.86
N ALA A 305 3.36 5.53 3.54
CA ALA A 305 3.14 4.49 4.55
C ALA A 305 3.71 3.13 4.10
N PRO A 306 4.40 2.40 4.97
CA PRO A 306 4.71 0.99 4.69
C PRO A 306 3.41 0.18 4.77
N ILE A 307 3.21 -0.71 3.81
CA ILE A 307 2.09 -1.64 3.80
C ILE A 307 2.59 -3.06 3.61
N SER A 308 1.94 -4.02 4.25
CA SER A 308 2.25 -5.44 4.11
C SER A 308 1.01 -6.21 3.69
N ASN A 309 1.14 -7.18 2.80
CA ASN A 309 -0.02 -7.95 2.39
C ASN A 309 -0.49 -8.87 3.53
N SER A 310 -1.79 -8.86 3.82
CA SER A 310 -2.33 -9.62 4.94
C SER A 310 -2.30 -11.14 4.73
N ALA A 311 -2.22 -11.62 3.48
CA ALA A 311 -2.07 -13.05 3.18
C ALA A 311 -0.60 -13.49 3.08
N VAL A 312 0.29 -12.58 2.66
CA VAL A 312 1.74 -12.81 2.52
C VAL A 312 2.50 -11.68 3.22
N PRO A 313 2.70 -11.74 4.56
CA PRO A 313 3.26 -10.63 5.33
C PRO A 313 4.67 -10.17 4.92
N GLU A 314 5.47 -11.08 4.35
CA GLU A 314 6.80 -10.76 3.79
C GLU A 314 6.72 -9.86 2.55
N MET A 315 5.54 -9.74 1.95
CA MET A 315 5.33 -8.85 0.81
C MET A 315 5.08 -7.42 1.29
N LEU A 316 6.16 -6.65 1.34
CA LEU A 316 6.15 -5.26 1.77
C LEU A 316 6.16 -4.29 0.58
N ARG A 317 5.44 -3.17 0.71
CA ARG A 317 5.44 -2.03 -0.22
C ARG A 317 5.55 -0.73 0.57
N LEU A 318 6.19 0.29 -0.03
CA LEU A 318 6.01 1.67 0.39
C LEU A 318 4.90 2.29 -0.47
N LEU A 319 3.81 2.67 0.17
CA LEU A 319 2.68 3.33 -0.45
C LEU A 319 2.83 4.85 -0.35
N GLY A 320 2.85 5.53 -1.48
CA GLY A 320 2.70 6.99 -1.59
C GLY A 320 1.29 7.34 -2.04
N ILE A 321 0.65 8.28 -1.33
CA ILE A 321 -0.67 8.80 -1.69
C ILE A 321 -0.58 10.33 -1.71
N ASP A 322 -0.76 10.92 -2.88
CA ASP A 322 -0.70 12.37 -3.09
C ASP A 322 -2.08 12.92 -3.46
N LEU A 323 -2.46 14.04 -2.85
CA LEU A 323 -3.60 14.85 -3.26
C LEU A 323 -3.32 15.48 -4.63
N VAL A 324 -4.24 15.31 -5.58
CA VAL A 324 -4.16 15.95 -6.90
C VAL A 324 -5.40 16.80 -7.22
N GLY A 325 -6.47 16.65 -6.45
CA GLY A 325 -7.74 17.37 -6.54
C GLY A 325 -8.52 17.28 -5.22
N ILE A 326 -9.66 17.95 -5.09
CA ILE A 326 -10.49 17.91 -3.85
C ILE A 326 -11.00 16.50 -3.55
N ASP A 327 -11.37 15.77 -4.61
CA ASP A 327 -11.87 14.41 -4.58
C ASP A 327 -10.92 13.45 -5.32
N ARG A 328 -9.68 13.86 -5.61
CA ARG A 328 -8.74 13.04 -6.38
C ARG A 328 -7.42 12.85 -5.66
N VAL A 329 -6.96 11.60 -5.62
CA VAL A 329 -5.65 11.22 -5.08
C VAL A 329 -4.90 10.37 -6.09
N ARG A 330 -3.58 10.50 -6.11
CA ARG A 330 -2.68 9.63 -6.86
C ARG A 330 -2.09 8.62 -5.90
N VAL A 331 -2.19 7.35 -6.25
CA VAL A 331 -1.66 6.23 -5.46
C VAL A 331 -0.49 5.59 -6.22
N ARG A 332 0.63 5.39 -5.53
CA ARG A 332 1.84 4.74 -6.05
C ARG A 332 2.41 3.79 -5.00
N ALA A 333 2.54 2.52 -5.33
CA ALA A 333 3.31 1.54 -4.57
C ALA A 333 4.74 1.45 -5.09
N THR A 334 5.70 1.30 -4.18
CA THR A 334 7.07 0.92 -4.49
C THR A 334 7.39 -0.38 -3.77
N ALA A 335 7.82 -1.41 -4.50
CA ALA A 335 8.19 -2.70 -3.91
C ALA A 335 9.34 -2.60 -2.89
N GLN A 336 9.24 -3.20 -1.72
CA GLN A 336 10.40 -3.19 -0.80
C GLN A 336 11.42 -4.28 -1.10
N GLN A 337 11.01 -5.33 -1.82
CA GLN A 337 11.86 -6.45 -2.18
C GLN A 337 11.59 -6.85 -3.63
N ILE A 338 12.62 -7.35 -4.32
CA ILE A 338 12.44 -8.06 -5.59
C ILE A 338 11.87 -9.43 -5.25
N VAL A 339 10.55 -9.51 -5.14
CA VAL A 339 9.89 -10.81 -5.19
C VAL A 339 10.06 -11.33 -6.63
N LYS A 340 10.58 -12.54 -6.81
CA LYS A 340 10.68 -13.22 -8.13
C LYS A 340 9.32 -13.39 -8.82
N PHE A 341 8.23 -13.10 -8.12
CA PHE A 341 6.88 -13.03 -8.65
C PHE A 341 6.51 -11.55 -8.83
N ALA A 342 6.40 -11.11 -10.08
CA ALA A 342 5.79 -9.83 -10.39
C ALA A 342 4.29 -9.92 -10.04
N MET A 343 3.91 -9.43 -8.86
CA MET A 343 2.51 -9.09 -8.63
C MET A 343 2.18 -7.81 -9.36
N ARG A 344 1.00 -7.76 -9.97
CA ARG A 344 0.56 -6.59 -10.70
C ARG A 344 0.30 -5.45 -9.72
N GLU A 345 1.02 -4.35 -9.92
CA GLU A 345 0.74 -3.05 -9.30
C GLU A 345 -0.10 -2.21 -10.27
N ASP A 346 -0.99 -2.87 -11.01
CA ASP A 346 -1.95 -2.24 -11.91
C ASP A 346 -2.92 -1.31 -11.18
N TRP A 347 -2.98 -1.39 -9.85
CA TRP A 347 -3.68 -0.44 -8.99
C TRP A 347 -2.91 0.87 -8.75
N ASN A 348 -1.69 1.06 -9.27
CA ASN A 348 -1.07 2.40 -9.32
C ASN A 348 -1.88 3.30 -10.27
N GLY A 349 -2.16 4.55 -9.87
CA GLY A 349 -2.94 5.46 -10.71
C GLY A 349 -3.56 6.64 -9.98
N VAL A 350 -4.43 7.36 -10.69
CA VAL A 350 -5.25 8.42 -10.11
C VAL A 350 -6.61 7.83 -9.75
N TYR A 351 -7.06 8.13 -8.55
CA TYR A 351 -8.29 7.66 -7.96
C TYR A 351 -9.16 8.85 -7.62
N ARG A 352 -10.45 8.68 -7.83
CA ARG A 352 -11.46 9.64 -7.43
C ARG A 352 -12.28 9.08 -6.29
N ARG A 353 -12.53 9.92 -5.29
CA ARG A 353 -13.40 9.59 -4.17
C ARG A 353 -14.78 9.34 -4.72
N VAL A 354 -15.37 8.29 -4.22
CA VAL A 354 -16.70 7.92 -4.63
C VAL A 354 -17.72 8.86 -4.00
N ASP A 355 -18.41 9.64 -4.84
CA ASP A 355 -19.61 10.39 -4.48
C ASP A 355 -20.87 9.70 -5.08
N SER A 356 -22.05 10.05 -4.56
CA SER A 356 -23.35 9.47 -4.89
C SER A 356 -23.75 9.50 -6.38
N GLY A 357 -23.01 10.22 -7.24
CA GLY A 357 -23.34 10.40 -8.67
C GLY A 357 -22.64 9.45 -9.65
N ASP A 358 -21.61 8.69 -9.23
CA ASP A 358 -20.53 8.29 -10.14
C ASP A 358 -20.36 6.80 -10.42
N PHE A 359 -21.30 5.97 -9.99
CA PHE A 359 -21.14 4.54 -10.09
C PHE A 359 -21.62 4.02 -11.45
N PRO A 360 -20.80 3.26 -12.19
CA PRO A 360 -21.32 2.46 -13.29
C PRO A 360 -22.27 1.39 -12.74
N LEU A 361 -23.46 1.34 -13.32
CA LEU A 361 -24.36 0.20 -13.19
C LEU A 361 -23.62 -1.03 -13.77
N GLN A 362 -23.39 -2.06 -12.95
CA GLN A 362 -23.52 -3.50 -13.24
C GLN A 362 -22.42 -4.39 -12.63
N ALA A 363 -22.81 -5.24 -11.68
CA ALA A 363 -22.70 -6.71 -11.67
C ALA A 363 -23.30 -7.24 -10.35
N LYS A 364 -23.49 -8.56 -10.23
CA LYS A 364 -23.98 -9.20 -9.00
C LYS A 364 -22.79 -9.35 -8.04
N GLY A 365 -22.83 -8.69 -6.88
CA GLY A 365 -21.72 -8.68 -5.91
C GLY A 365 -20.90 -7.39 -5.88
N THR A 366 -21.17 -6.43 -6.76
CA THR A 366 -20.53 -5.10 -6.75
C THR A 366 -21.39 -4.03 -6.08
N MET A 367 -20.72 -2.99 -5.59
CA MET A 367 -21.36 -1.83 -4.99
C MET A 367 -22.18 -1.06 -6.03
N ARG A 368 -23.51 -0.98 -5.85
CA ARG A 368 -24.45 -0.32 -6.75
C ARG A 368 -25.05 0.89 -6.06
N THR A 369 -24.86 2.07 -6.67
CA THR A 369 -25.52 3.28 -6.18
C THR A 369 -26.94 3.41 -6.65
N LEU A 370 -27.73 4.01 -5.76
CA LEU A 370 -29.16 4.12 -5.87
C LEU A 370 -29.49 5.57 -6.19
N THR A 371 -29.64 5.85 -7.48
CA THR A 371 -30.18 7.14 -7.95
C THR A 371 -31.62 7.33 -7.44
N GLU A 372 -32.14 8.56 -7.47
CA GLU A 372 -33.49 8.87 -6.94
C GLU A 372 -34.59 7.93 -7.42
N ASP A 373 -34.52 7.51 -8.69
CA ASP A 373 -35.51 6.62 -9.31
C ASP A 373 -35.17 5.12 -9.22
N SER A 374 -33.96 4.77 -8.75
CA SER A 374 -33.54 3.37 -8.67
C SER A 374 -34.34 2.62 -7.61
N LEU A 375 -35.02 1.55 -8.03
CA LEU A 375 -35.65 0.59 -7.12
C LEU A 375 -34.63 -0.46 -6.67
N PHE A 376 -34.55 -0.70 -5.37
CA PHE A 376 -33.64 -1.68 -4.76
C PHE A 376 -34.29 -2.42 -3.59
N GLN A 377 -33.70 -3.55 -3.23
CA GLN A 377 -34.22 -4.42 -2.19
C GLN A 377 -33.48 -4.20 -0.86
N VAL A 378 -34.22 -3.86 0.19
CA VAL A 378 -33.70 -3.64 1.54
C VAL A 378 -34.27 -4.67 2.49
N ALA A 379 -33.44 -5.27 3.34
CA ALA A 379 -33.89 -6.30 4.28
C ALA A 379 -34.83 -5.73 5.35
N PHE A 380 -35.90 -6.46 5.67
CA PHE A 380 -36.69 -6.19 6.87
C PHE A 380 -35.93 -6.66 8.11
N ASP A 381 -35.95 -5.84 9.15
CA ASP A 381 -35.35 -6.24 10.42
C ASP A 381 -36.01 -7.51 10.98
N GLY A 382 -35.20 -8.46 11.44
CA GLY A 382 -35.65 -9.75 11.97
C GLY A 382 -36.34 -10.70 10.97
N SER A 383 -36.29 -10.42 9.65
CA SER A 383 -36.98 -11.22 8.63
C SER A 383 -36.11 -11.48 7.39
N LYS A 384 -36.40 -12.57 6.67
CA LYS A 384 -35.81 -12.84 5.35
C LYS A 384 -36.50 -12.06 4.22
N ALA A 385 -37.61 -11.39 4.51
CA ALA A 385 -38.32 -10.58 3.53
C ALA A 385 -37.51 -9.32 3.18
N LYS A 386 -37.61 -8.87 1.92
CA LYS A 386 -37.00 -7.61 1.46
C LYS A 386 -38.10 -6.65 0.98
N ALA A 387 -37.94 -5.35 1.26
CA ALA A 387 -38.78 -4.27 0.76
C ALA A 387 -38.16 -3.69 -0.52
N THR A 388 -38.97 -3.42 -1.54
CA THR A 388 -38.52 -2.67 -2.71
C THR A 388 -38.70 -1.17 -2.46
N LEU A 389 -37.59 -0.44 -2.35
CA LEU A 389 -37.54 0.99 -1.98
C LEU A 389 -36.78 1.82 -3.01
N ARG A 390 -36.97 3.14 -2.96
CA ARG A 390 -36.19 4.16 -3.68
C ARG A 390 -35.37 4.99 -2.69
N ARG A 391 -34.37 5.74 -3.18
CA ARG A 391 -33.57 6.64 -2.32
C ARG A 391 -34.47 7.63 -1.56
N GLY A 392 -35.39 8.28 -2.27
CA GLY A 392 -36.32 9.23 -1.66
C GLY A 392 -37.30 8.62 -0.66
N ASP A 393 -37.45 7.28 -0.59
CA ASP A 393 -38.24 6.65 0.48
C ASP A 393 -37.56 6.80 1.87
N PHE A 394 -36.27 7.12 1.90
CA PHE A 394 -35.48 7.36 3.11
C PHE A 394 -35.51 8.81 3.58
N ASP A 395 -35.99 9.75 2.78
CA ASP A 395 -35.94 11.17 3.14
C ASP A 395 -36.91 11.52 4.29
N GLY A 396 -36.44 12.44 5.13
CA GLY A 396 -37.15 13.10 6.21
C GLY A 396 -36.56 12.85 7.59
N PHE A 397 -37.34 13.21 8.62
CA PHE A 397 -36.85 13.27 9.99
C PHE A 397 -37.15 11.98 10.75
N TYR A 398 -36.12 11.43 11.38
CA TYR A 398 -36.17 10.24 12.22
C TYR A 398 -35.72 10.57 13.65
N ALA A 399 -36.38 9.97 14.63
CA ALA A 399 -36.00 10.07 16.04
C ALA A 399 -35.92 8.69 16.68
N GLY A 400 -34.88 8.46 17.48
CA GLY A 400 -34.65 7.23 18.23
C GLY A 400 -34.73 7.44 19.74
N ALA A 401 -34.35 6.39 20.47
CA ALA A 401 -34.09 6.49 21.90
C ALA A 401 -32.90 7.42 22.19
N ASP A 402 -32.75 7.83 23.45
CA ASP A 402 -31.58 8.57 23.95
C ASP A 402 -31.25 9.88 23.21
N GLY A 403 -32.29 10.54 22.66
CA GLY A 403 -32.15 11.82 21.98
C GLY A 403 -31.56 11.75 20.57
N ILE A 404 -31.42 10.54 19.99
CA ILE A 404 -30.90 10.39 18.63
C ILE A 404 -31.88 10.99 17.62
N ARG A 405 -31.38 11.86 16.74
CA ARG A 405 -32.16 12.43 15.63
C ARG A 405 -31.36 12.38 14.34
N LEU A 406 -31.97 11.90 13.28
CA LEU A 406 -31.39 11.88 11.94
C LEU A 406 -32.35 12.57 10.98
N ASP A 407 -31.87 13.63 10.36
CA ASP A 407 -32.56 14.32 9.27
C ASP A 407 -31.85 13.97 7.96
N LEU A 408 -32.58 13.46 6.97
CA LEU A 408 -32.08 13.14 5.63
C LEU A 408 -32.87 13.95 4.60
N ALA A 409 -32.22 14.87 3.90
CA ALA A 409 -32.87 15.69 2.88
C ALA A 409 -31.87 16.13 1.81
N GLU A 410 -32.24 16.06 0.54
CA GLU A 410 -31.45 16.61 -0.58
C GLU A 410 -29.98 16.13 -0.59
N SER A 411 -29.76 14.85 -0.29
CA SER A 411 -28.42 14.24 -0.14
C SER A 411 -27.57 14.76 1.02
N ARG A 412 -28.14 15.56 1.92
CA ARG A 412 -27.52 16.04 3.15
C ARG A 412 -28.12 15.37 4.37
N PHE A 413 -27.33 15.26 5.42
CA PHE A 413 -27.80 14.77 6.70
C PHE A 413 -27.47 15.70 7.85
N ARG A 414 -28.26 15.59 8.91
CA ARG A 414 -27.92 16.06 10.26
C ARG A 414 -28.17 14.92 11.24
N LEU A 415 -27.15 14.57 12.00
CA LEU A 415 -27.22 13.55 13.04
C LEU A 415 -26.95 14.21 14.39
N GLU A 416 -27.90 14.09 15.32
CA GLU A 416 -27.73 14.43 16.73
C GLU A 416 -27.66 13.10 17.50
N GLN A 417 -26.58 12.86 18.25
CA GLN A 417 -26.44 11.68 19.08
C GLN A 417 -25.71 12.04 20.38
N LYS A 418 -26.29 11.72 21.54
CA LYS A 418 -25.69 11.96 22.87
C LYS A 418 -25.21 13.41 23.09
N GLY A 419 -25.84 14.39 22.44
CA GLY A 419 -25.50 15.81 22.53
C GLY A 419 -24.42 16.27 21.54
N GLU A 420 -23.87 15.38 20.73
CA GLU A 420 -22.98 15.73 19.60
C GLU A 420 -23.81 15.92 18.33
N PHE A 421 -23.44 16.93 17.55
CA PHE A 421 -24.06 17.26 16.27
C PHE A 421 -23.07 17.00 15.14
N SER A 422 -23.47 16.18 14.18
CA SER A 422 -22.74 15.92 12.94
C SER A 422 -23.61 16.31 11.74
N LYS A 423 -22.96 16.82 10.70
CA LYS A 423 -23.60 17.19 9.44
C LYS A 423 -22.75 16.72 8.28
N GLY A 424 -23.33 16.63 7.10
CA GLY A 424 -22.60 16.30 5.90
C GLY A 424 -23.49 15.78 4.79
N TYR A 425 -22.91 14.91 3.96
CA TYR A 425 -23.60 14.30 2.83
C TYR A 425 -23.90 12.84 3.14
N PHE A 426 -25.02 12.34 2.65
CA PHE A 426 -25.33 10.92 2.75
C PHE A 426 -25.48 10.29 1.37
N SER A 427 -25.07 9.03 1.29
CA SER A 427 -25.24 8.17 0.14
C SER A 427 -25.94 6.88 0.57
N ILE A 428 -26.77 6.34 -0.31
CA ILE A 428 -27.33 5.00 -0.13
C ILE A 428 -26.91 4.16 -1.33
N PHE A 429 -26.28 3.03 -1.06
CA PHE A 429 -25.85 2.08 -2.08
C PHE A 429 -26.02 0.65 -1.59
N GLN A 430 -26.07 -0.30 -2.52
CA GLN A 430 -26.06 -1.72 -2.20
C GLN A 430 -24.65 -2.27 -2.36
N VAL A 431 -24.16 -3.04 -1.40
CA VAL A 431 -22.94 -3.85 -1.52
C VAL A 431 -23.36 -5.32 -1.47
N GLY A 432 -23.24 -6.02 -2.59
CA GLY A 432 -23.81 -7.37 -2.72
C GLY A 432 -25.34 -7.38 -2.50
N ASP A 433 -25.78 -8.08 -1.45
CA ASP A 433 -27.19 -8.16 -1.04
C ASP A 433 -27.57 -7.16 0.08
N THR A 434 -26.60 -6.39 0.56
CA THR A 434 -26.71 -5.52 1.73
C THR A 434 -26.92 -4.08 1.30
N THR A 435 -27.81 -3.34 1.97
CA THR A 435 -28.02 -1.90 1.71
C THR A 435 -27.28 -1.10 2.76
N ILE A 436 -26.49 -0.12 2.32
CA ILE A 436 -25.64 0.72 3.16
C ILE A 436 -26.11 2.16 3.11
N LEU A 437 -26.26 2.77 4.29
CA LEU A 437 -26.33 4.22 4.49
C LEU A 437 -24.93 4.67 4.87
N ASP A 438 -24.37 5.55 4.06
CA ASP A 438 -23.04 6.07 4.26
C ASP A 438 -23.11 7.58 4.46
N LEU A 439 -22.53 8.05 5.56
CA LEU A 439 -22.55 9.44 5.99
C LEU A 439 -21.13 9.98 5.91
N SER A 440 -20.89 10.89 4.97
CA SER A 440 -19.64 11.64 4.86
C SER A 440 -19.77 12.92 5.69
N LEU A 441 -19.08 12.98 6.83
CA LEU A 441 -19.14 14.10 7.75
C LEU A 441 -18.37 15.27 7.18
N ILE A 442 -18.88 16.48 7.39
CA ILE A 442 -18.17 17.73 7.11
C ILE A 442 -18.09 18.59 8.36
N ASP A 443 -17.00 19.33 8.50
CA ASP A 443 -16.84 20.34 9.55
C ASP A 443 -17.61 21.65 9.23
N ASP A 444 -17.41 22.68 10.05
CA ASP A 444 -18.02 23.99 9.84
C ASP A 444 -17.54 24.73 8.58
N SER A 445 -16.41 24.30 8.03
CA SER A 445 -15.83 24.81 6.78
C SER A 445 -16.24 23.98 5.56
N SER A 446 -17.15 23.02 5.70
CA SER A 446 -17.59 22.09 4.64
C SER A 446 -16.50 21.12 4.16
N ILE A 447 -15.51 20.85 5.01
CA ILE A 447 -14.38 19.98 4.72
C ILE A 447 -14.69 18.58 5.25
N PRO A 448 -14.46 17.50 4.49
CA PRO A 448 -14.65 16.13 4.96
C PRO A 448 -13.86 15.87 6.25
N SER A 449 -14.56 15.51 7.32
CA SER A 449 -14.01 15.36 8.68
C SER A 449 -14.17 13.97 9.26
N GLY A 450 -14.71 13.03 8.48
CA GLY A 450 -14.86 11.64 8.86
C GLY A 450 -15.99 10.95 8.10
N ARG A 451 -16.23 9.68 8.44
CA ARG A 451 -17.24 8.85 7.79
C ARG A 451 -17.93 7.95 8.80
N LEU A 452 -19.24 7.75 8.62
CA LEU A 452 -20.03 6.77 9.38
C LEU A 452 -20.86 5.95 8.41
N SER A 453 -20.66 4.63 8.42
CA SER A 453 -21.38 3.72 7.54
C SER A 453 -22.27 2.77 8.34
N TYR A 454 -23.45 2.48 7.80
CA TYR A 454 -24.45 1.65 8.45
C TYR A 454 -25.09 0.66 7.48
N ILE A 455 -25.23 -0.59 7.90
CA ILE A 455 -26.13 -1.54 7.24
C ILE A 455 -27.56 -1.17 7.61
N ILE A 456 -28.39 -0.94 6.59
CA ILE A 456 -29.79 -0.55 6.74
C ILE A 456 -30.67 -1.79 6.80
N HIS A 457 -31.42 -1.91 7.89
CA HIS A 457 -32.64 -2.69 7.92
C HIS A 457 -33.85 -1.78 8.12
N VAL A 458 -34.98 -2.13 7.53
CA VAL A 458 -36.21 -1.33 7.63
C VAL A 458 -37.27 -2.06 8.43
N ARG A 459 -38.13 -1.29 9.11
CA ARG A 459 -39.42 -1.75 9.64
C ARG A 459 -40.53 -0.96 8.95
N SER A 460 -41.58 -1.66 8.49
CA SER A 460 -42.70 -1.03 7.80
C SER A 460 -43.52 -0.19 8.78
N GLY A 461 -43.93 1.01 8.36
CA GLY A 461 -44.83 1.87 9.12
C GLY A 461 -46.28 1.73 8.63
N LYS A 462 -47.26 2.14 9.47
CA LYS A 462 -48.68 2.06 9.11
C LYS A 462 -49.04 2.81 7.81
N ASN A 463 -48.33 3.92 7.51
CA ASN A 463 -48.63 4.82 6.38
C ASN A 463 -47.43 5.13 5.48
N ARG A 464 -46.28 4.44 5.63
CA ARG A 464 -45.07 4.68 4.82
C ARG A 464 -44.29 3.39 4.61
N ARG A 465 -43.61 3.29 3.46
CA ARG A 465 -42.78 2.13 3.11
C ARG A 465 -41.63 1.93 4.11
N VAL A 466 -41.04 3.03 4.56
CA VAL A 466 -40.04 3.08 5.64
C VAL A 466 -40.68 3.74 6.88
N GLY A 467 -41.00 2.95 7.90
CA GLY A 467 -41.55 3.45 9.17
C GLY A 467 -40.51 3.60 10.27
N SER A 468 -39.47 2.78 10.25
CA SER A 468 -38.29 2.91 11.11
C SER A 468 -37.07 2.35 10.41
N LEU A 469 -35.91 2.92 10.73
CA LEU A 469 -34.59 2.44 10.33
C LEU A 469 -33.92 1.77 11.51
N VAL A 470 -33.35 0.60 11.26
CA VAL A 470 -32.42 -0.08 12.17
C VAL A 470 -31.07 -0.05 11.48
N LEU A 471 -30.21 0.87 11.94
CA LEU A 471 -28.90 1.13 11.37
C LEU A 471 -27.86 0.39 12.20
N LYS A 472 -27.25 -0.63 11.61
CA LYS A 472 -26.16 -1.37 12.24
C LYS A 472 -24.84 -0.73 11.82
N PRO A 473 -24.04 -0.17 12.74
CA PRO A 473 -22.73 0.38 12.39
C PRO A 473 -21.93 -0.66 11.61
N ALA A 474 -21.32 -0.27 10.51
CA ALA A 474 -20.65 -1.18 9.62
C ALA A 474 -19.39 -0.56 9.04
N ARG A 475 -18.45 -1.42 8.67
CA ARG A 475 -17.32 -1.10 7.83
C ARG A 475 -17.63 -1.53 6.42
N ILE A 476 -17.38 -0.63 5.47
CA ILE A 476 -17.56 -0.90 4.05
C ILE A 476 -16.26 -1.48 3.52
N LEU A 477 -16.35 -2.65 2.91
CA LEU A 477 -15.28 -3.27 2.14
C LEU A 477 -15.64 -3.17 0.66
N ALA A 478 -14.71 -3.56 -0.22
CA ALA A 478 -14.90 -3.38 -1.66
C ALA A 478 -16.09 -4.18 -2.22
N ASP A 479 -16.41 -5.35 -1.67
CA ASP A 479 -17.46 -6.26 -2.14
C ASP A 479 -18.47 -6.68 -1.05
N THR A 480 -18.25 -6.26 0.19
CA THR A 480 -19.13 -6.57 1.33
C THR A 480 -19.19 -5.42 2.34
N ALA A 481 -20.06 -5.54 3.33
CA ALA A 481 -20.06 -4.67 4.49
C ALA A 481 -20.10 -5.52 5.75
N GLU A 482 -19.16 -5.28 6.66
CA GLU A 482 -19.03 -6.00 7.91
C GLU A 482 -19.65 -5.20 9.05
N PRO A 483 -20.57 -5.77 9.85
CA PRO A 483 -21.10 -5.09 11.01
C PRO A 483 -20.00 -4.89 12.06
N LEU A 484 -19.89 -3.68 12.57
CA LEU A 484 -19.04 -3.37 13.71
C LEU A 484 -19.74 -3.80 15.01
N TYR A 485 -18.97 -4.17 16.02
CA TYR A 485 -19.50 -4.51 17.35
C TYR A 485 -19.86 -3.23 18.14
N LYS A 486 -20.81 -2.45 17.61
CA LYS A 486 -21.35 -1.21 18.17
C LYS A 486 -22.88 -1.34 18.22
N PRO A 487 -23.57 -0.67 19.17
CA PRO A 487 -25.03 -0.80 19.30
C PRO A 487 -25.77 -0.27 18.07
N ASP A 488 -26.80 -1.00 17.65
CA ASP A 488 -27.69 -0.61 16.55
C ASP A 488 -28.44 0.70 16.89
N LEU A 489 -28.53 1.60 15.92
CA LEU A 489 -29.39 2.79 16.03
C LEU A 489 -30.78 2.43 15.50
N THR A 490 -31.77 2.39 16.39
CA THR A 490 -33.17 2.26 16.00
C THR A 490 -33.85 3.61 16.04
N ILE A 491 -34.24 4.12 14.86
CA ILE A 491 -34.84 5.44 14.70
C ILE A 491 -36.17 5.32 13.93
N ALA A 492 -37.22 5.94 14.45
CA ALA A 492 -38.56 5.93 13.87
C ALA A 492 -38.82 7.21 13.08
N PHE A 493 -39.53 7.12 11.97
CA PHE A 493 -39.91 8.28 11.17
C PHE A 493 -40.92 9.16 11.94
N VAL A 494 -40.70 10.47 11.96
CA VAL A 494 -41.52 11.42 12.74
C VAL A 494 -42.20 12.48 11.87
N GLY A 495 -41.68 12.82 10.69
CA GLY A 495 -42.32 13.77 9.77
C GLY A 495 -41.35 14.60 8.94
N HIS A 496 -41.87 15.61 8.24
CA HIS A 496 -41.12 16.73 7.66
C HIS A 496 -41.48 18.00 8.40
#